data_AF-A0A550BW61-F1
#
_entry.id   AF-A0A550BW61-F1
#
_cell.length_a   1.000
_cell.length_b   1.000
_cell.length_c   1.000
_cell.angle_alpha   90.00
_cell.angle_beta   90.00
_cell.angle_gamma   90.00
#
_symmetry.space_group_name_H-M   'P 1'
#
loop_
_entity.id
_entity.type
_entity.pdbx_description
1 polymer ?
#
loop_
_entity_poly.entity_id
_entity_poly.type
_entity_poly.pdbx_seq_one_letter_code
_entity_poly.pdbx_strand_id
1 'polypeptide(L)'
;RSSIRRKYVDFARPVKTKVKPASLRITRTGYTAMRDEKGHNNQKRAYRLKDLVGPGSQYHMELYNWDGVTPTPILDKKRRVIAVLAGVPDQKDWPEQHRSLADAIDTTRGRFKFSSDQKKHRRGVFPA
;
A
#
# COMPACT_ATOMS: atom_id res chain seq x y z
N ARG A 1 -13.33 -18.35 18.07
CA ARG A 1 -13.80 -17.52 16.92
C ARG A 1 -14.43 -16.18 17.35
N SER A 2 -15.06 -16.09 18.53
CA SER A 2 -15.64 -14.84 19.07
C SER A 2 -14.64 -13.69 19.23
N SER A 3 -13.41 -13.99 19.67
CA SER A 3 -12.33 -12.99 19.84
C SER A 3 -11.91 -12.32 18.52
N ILE A 4 -11.76 -13.10 17.45
CA ILE A 4 -11.39 -12.63 16.11
C ILE A 4 -12.47 -11.67 15.56
N ARG A 5 -13.75 -12.05 15.68
CA ARG A 5 -14.85 -11.20 15.23
C ARG A 5 -14.90 -9.88 16.01
N ARG A 6 -14.72 -9.93 17.33
CA ARG A 6 -14.67 -8.73 18.16
C ARG A 6 -13.58 -7.76 17.71
N LYS A 7 -12.38 -8.28 17.41
CA LYS A 7 -11.26 -7.45 16.98
C LYS A 7 -11.45 -6.86 15.58
N TYR A 8 -11.79 -7.70 14.61
CA TYR A 8 -11.70 -7.33 13.19
C TYR A 8 -13.04 -6.90 12.57
N VAL A 9 -14.16 -7.13 13.24
CA VAL A 9 -15.51 -6.90 12.69
C VAL A 9 -16.32 -5.93 13.54
N ASP A 10 -16.39 -6.13 14.86
CA ASP A 10 -17.32 -5.38 15.71
C ASP A 10 -16.95 -3.89 15.86
N PHE A 11 -15.65 -3.57 15.85
CA PHE A 11 -15.16 -2.18 15.92
C PHE A 11 -14.74 -1.60 14.56
N ALA A 12 -14.82 -2.39 13.49
CA ALA A 12 -14.39 -1.96 12.17
C ALA A 12 -15.36 -0.93 11.57
N ARG A 13 -14.86 0.26 11.24
CA ARG A 13 -15.65 1.31 10.58
C ARG A 13 -15.39 1.29 9.08
N PRO A 14 -16.32 0.82 8.24
CA PRO A 14 -16.06 0.65 6.81
C PRO A 14 -15.92 1.98 6.08
N VAL A 15 -14.93 2.07 5.18
CA VAL A 15 -14.80 3.16 4.21
C VAL A 15 -15.62 2.81 2.97
N LYS A 16 -16.65 3.61 2.68
CA LYS A 16 -17.52 3.39 1.51
C LYS A 16 -16.95 4.13 0.31
N THR A 17 -16.73 3.42 -0.79
CA THR A 17 -16.25 4.01 -2.04
C THR A 17 -17.30 3.91 -3.14
N LYS A 18 -17.19 4.77 -4.16
CA LYS A 18 -18.03 4.70 -5.37
C LYS A 18 -17.49 3.72 -6.41
N VAL A 19 -16.43 2.98 -6.08
CA VAL A 19 -15.75 2.05 -6.98
C VAL A 19 -16.73 0.96 -7.43
N LYS A 20 -16.65 0.62 -8.71
CA LYS A 20 -17.34 -0.52 -9.31
C LYS A 20 -16.27 -1.48 -9.83
N PRO A 21 -15.84 -2.49 -9.04
CA PRO A 21 -14.72 -3.37 -9.41
C PRO A 21 -14.89 -4.03 -10.77
N ALA A 22 -16.12 -4.43 -11.11
CA ALA A 22 -16.44 -5.07 -12.39
C ALA A 22 -16.21 -4.16 -13.63
N SER A 23 -16.10 -2.84 -13.44
CA SER A 23 -15.80 -1.89 -14.52
C SER A 23 -14.33 -1.47 -14.58
N LEU A 24 -13.50 -1.95 -13.65
CA LEU A 24 -12.06 -1.66 -13.68
C LEU A 24 -11.40 -2.52 -14.76
N ARG A 25 -10.42 -1.95 -15.46
CA ARG A 25 -9.57 -2.71 -16.39
C ARG A 25 -8.77 -3.73 -15.58
N ILE A 26 -9.00 -5.02 -15.84
CA ILE A 26 -8.27 -6.14 -15.25
C ILE A 26 -7.19 -6.62 -16.21
N THR A 27 -6.03 -7.02 -15.68
CA THR A 27 -5.05 -7.81 -16.44
C THR A 27 -4.82 -9.14 -15.75
N ARG A 28 -4.26 -10.11 -16.48
CA ARG A 28 -4.02 -11.49 -16.00
C ARG A 28 -3.11 -11.54 -14.74
N THR A 29 -2.40 -10.47 -14.42
CA THR A 29 -1.44 -10.37 -13.30
C THR A 29 -1.76 -9.26 -12.28
N GLY A 30 -2.93 -8.60 -12.37
CA GLY A 30 -3.37 -7.59 -11.40
C GLY A 30 -4.03 -6.35 -12.03
N TYR A 31 -4.22 -5.30 -11.23
CA TYR A 31 -4.68 -3.99 -11.71
C TYR A 31 -3.48 -3.21 -12.26
N THR A 32 -3.45 -2.95 -13.56
CA THR A 32 -2.47 -2.04 -14.16
C THR A 32 -2.88 -0.60 -13.90
N ALA A 33 -2.02 0.17 -13.21
CA ALA A 33 -2.07 1.62 -13.31
C ALA A 33 -1.97 2.02 -14.78
N MET A 34 -2.74 3.03 -15.20
CA MET A 34 -2.62 3.56 -16.56
C MET A 34 -1.17 3.98 -16.78
N ARG A 35 -0.55 3.47 -17.85
CA ARG A 35 0.79 3.88 -18.23
C ARG A 35 0.70 5.31 -18.72
N ASP A 36 1.50 6.20 -18.15
CA ASP A 36 1.56 7.58 -18.61
C ASP A 36 2.01 7.58 -20.08
N GLU A 37 1.10 7.95 -20.99
CA GLU A 37 1.37 7.94 -22.44
C GLU A 37 2.51 8.92 -22.81
N LYS A 38 2.79 9.90 -21.95
CA LYS A 38 3.84 10.91 -22.11
C LYS A 38 5.20 10.51 -21.54
N GLY A 39 5.37 9.30 -21.03
CA GLY A 39 6.57 8.86 -20.29
C GLY A 39 7.81 8.53 -21.13
N HIS A 40 7.89 8.96 -22.39
CA HIS A 40 9.05 8.66 -23.23
C HIS A 40 10.25 9.58 -23.03
N ASN A 41 10.07 10.77 -22.46
CA ASN A 41 11.17 11.63 -22.04
C ASN A 41 10.68 12.50 -20.87
N ASN A 42 11.51 12.66 -19.85
CA ASN A 42 11.33 13.61 -18.74
C ASN A 42 10.36 13.24 -17.60
N GLN A 43 10.94 12.51 -16.64
CA GLN A 43 11.20 12.96 -15.25
C GLN A 43 10.66 12.01 -14.18
N LYS A 44 11.59 11.53 -13.35
CA LYS A 44 11.33 10.98 -12.02
C LYS A 44 10.80 12.12 -11.13
N ARG A 45 9.55 12.55 -11.36
CA ARG A 45 8.93 13.61 -10.58
C ARG A 45 8.58 13.06 -9.20
N ALA A 46 9.07 13.72 -8.15
CA ALA A 46 8.62 13.46 -6.80
C ALA A 46 7.21 14.06 -6.61
N TYR A 47 6.24 13.23 -6.26
CA TYR A 47 4.89 13.67 -5.90
C TYR A 47 4.84 14.02 -4.42
N ARG A 48 4.34 15.22 -4.11
CA ARG A 48 3.96 15.60 -2.74
C ARG A 48 2.49 15.27 -2.52
N LEU A 49 2.08 15.15 -1.26
CA LEU A 49 0.69 14.88 -0.91
C LEU A 49 -0.30 15.85 -1.58
N LYS A 50 0.03 17.16 -1.59
CA LYS A 50 -0.77 18.20 -2.23
C LYS A 50 -0.94 18.02 -3.75
N ASP A 51 -0.02 17.30 -4.40
CA ASP A 51 -0.10 17.01 -5.82
C ASP A 51 -1.11 15.88 -6.10
N LEU A 52 -1.46 15.10 -5.08
CA LEU A 52 -2.34 13.93 -5.16
C LEU A 52 -3.76 14.22 -4.69
N VAL A 53 -3.94 15.08 -3.68
CA VAL A 53 -5.23 15.28 -3.00
C VAL A 53 -5.84 16.66 -3.23
N GLY A 54 -7.16 16.77 -3.04
CA GLY A 54 -7.90 18.04 -3.08
C GLY A 54 -8.43 18.42 -4.47
N PRO A 55 -9.20 19.53 -4.56
CA PRO A 55 -9.88 19.94 -5.79
C PRO A 55 -8.92 20.41 -6.89
N GLY A 56 -7.74 20.91 -6.53
CA GLY A 56 -6.72 21.36 -7.49
C GLY A 56 -5.74 20.27 -7.95
N SER A 57 -5.82 19.06 -7.40
CA SER A 57 -4.97 17.93 -7.81
C SER A 57 -5.52 17.26 -9.07
N GLN A 58 -4.67 16.99 -10.06
CA GLN A 58 -5.05 16.22 -11.25
C GLN A 58 -5.53 14.79 -10.92
N TYR A 59 -5.11 14.23 -9.78
CA TYR A 59 -5.41 12.84 -9.42
C TYR A 59 -6.64 12.71 -8.53
N HIS A 60 -7.11 13.82 -7.93
CA HIS A 60 -8.28 13.88 -7.06
C HIS A 60 -8.36 12.72 -6.04
N MET A 61 -7.22 12.29 -5.50
CA MET A 61 -7.18 11.23 -4.51
C MET A 61 -7.78 11.72 -3.20
N GLU A 62 -8.42 10.80 -2.49
CA GLU A 62 -8.91 11.03 -1.13
C GLU A 62 -7.88 10.53 -0.13
N LEU A 63 -7.47 11.39 0.81
CA LEU A 63 -6.62 10.97 1.92
C LEU A 63 -7.49 10.43 3.05
N TYR A 64 -7.32 9.15 3.35
CA TYR A 64 -7.91 8.53 4.54
C TYR A 64 -6.86 8.45 5.65
N ASN A 65 -7.01 9.28 6.68
CA ASN A 65 -6.11 9.29 7.84
C ASN A 65 -6.38 8.06 8.73
N TRP A 66 -5.68 6.98 8.42
CA TRP A 66 -5.77 5.74 9.18
C TRP A 66 -4.70 5.68 10.27
N ASP A 67 -5.05 5.15 11.43
CA ASP A 67 -4.16 5.00 12.59
C ASP A 67 -3.13 3.86 12.45
N GLY A 68 -3.24 3.05 11.40
CA GLY A 68 -2.39 1.87 11.18
C GLY A 68 -2.74 0.68 12.06
N VAL A 69 -3.74 0.80 12.94
CA VAL A 69 -4.06 -0.18 13.99
C VAL A 69 -5.47 -0.73 13.82
N THR A 70 -6.45 0.14 13.61
CA THR A 70 -7.86 -0.23 13.59
C THR A 70 -8.22 -0.94 12.28
N PRO A 71 -8.63 -2.22 12.30
CA PRO A 71 -9.03 -2.92 11.08
C PRO A 71 -10.16 -2.19 10.36
N THR A 72 -9.94 -1.83 9.10
CA THR A 72 -10.86 -0.97 8.34
C THR A 72 -11.15 -1.55 6.95
N PRO A 73 -12.34 -2.14 6.73
CA PRO A 73 -12.72 -2.66 5.43
C PRO A 73 -13.08 -1.52 4.47
N ILE A 74 -12.65 -1.65 3.22
CA ILE A 74 -12.99 -0.73 2.13
C ILE A 74 -14.06 -1.41 1.29
N LEU A 75 -15.19 -0.74 1.12
CA LEU A 75 -16.38 -1.25 0.45
C LEU A 75 -16.54 -0.63 -0.94
N ASP A 76 -17.04 -1.42 -1.88
CA ASP A 76 -17.50 -0.92 -3.18
C ASP A 76 -18.92 -0.31 -3.10
N LYS A 77 -19.42 0.19 -4.25
CA LYS A 77 -20.77 0.76 -4.34
C LYS A 77 -21.88 -0.21 -3.91
N LYS A 78 -21.68 -1.53 -4.01
CA LYS A 78 -22.63 -2.58 -3.62
C LYS A 78 -22.39 -3.10 -2.20
N ARG A 79 -21.59 -2.40 -1.39
CA ARG A 79 -21.21 -2.78 -0.02
C ARG A 79 -20.42 -4.08 0.09
N ARG A 80 -19.75 -4.51 -0.98
CA ARG A 80 -18.84 -5.67 -0.95
C ARG A 80 -17.46 -5.22 -0.50
N VAL A 81 -16.80 -6.02 0.32
CA VAL A 81 -15.41 -5.76 0.72
C VAL A 81 -14.50 -5.96 -0.48
N ILE A 82 -13.73 -4.93 -0.83
CA ILE A 82 -12.77 -4.94 -1.95
C ILE A 82 -11.32 -4.81 -1.52
N ALA A 83 -11.09 -4.29 -0.33
CA ALA A 83 -9.79 -4.23 0.33
C ALA A 83 -9.99 -4.12 1.84
N VAL A 84 -8.94 -4.41 2.61
CA VAL A 84 -8.95 -4.29 4.07
C VAL A 84 -7.65 -3.65 4.52
N LEU A 85 -7.74 -2.59 5.32
CA LEU A 85 -6.63 -2.11 6.13
C LEU A 85 -6.56 -3.00 7.37
N ALA A 86 -5.60 -3.93 7.41
CA ALA A 86 -5.62 -5.04 8.36
C ALA A 86 -5.27 -4.65 9.82
N GLY A 87 -4.56 -3.55 10.01
CA GLY A 87 -4.05 -3.13 11.31
C GLY A 87 -2.78 -3.86 11.74
N VAL A 88 -2.47 -3.79 13.03
CA VAL A 88 -1.35 -4.50 13.66
C VAL A 88 -1.83 -5.71 14.48
N PRO A 89 -1.00 -6.76 14.64
CA PRO A 89 -1.24 -7.83 15.61
C PRO A 89 -1.29 -7.32 17.06
N ASP A 90 -1.97 -8.04 17.96
CA ASP A 90 -2.07 -7.68 19.41
C ASP A 90 -0.85 -8.14 20.23
N GLN A 91 0.33 -8.10 19.61
CA GLN A 91 1.58 -8.52 20.24
C GLN A 91 2.27 -7.28 20.79
N LYS A 92 2.49 -7.24 22.11
CA LYS A 92 3.11 -6.08 22.78
C LYS A 92 4.51 -5.77 22.23
N ASP A 93 5.20 -6.81 21.79
CA ASP A 93 6.54 -6.79 21.22
C ASP A 93 6.54 -6.52 19.71
N TRP A 94 5.39 -6.42 19.04
CA TRP A 94 5.31 -6.18 17.60
C TRP A 94 6.13 -4.96 17.12
N PRO A 95 6.07 -3.78 17.77
CA PRO A 95 6.87 -2.63 17.35
C PRO A 95 8.37 -2.82 17.59
N GLU A 96 8.75 -3.61 18.59
CA GLU A 96 10.15 -3.89 18.92
C GLU A 96 10.74 -4.92 17.96
N GLN A 97 10.01 -6.01 17.68
CA GLN A 97 10.38 -7.02 16.70
C GLN A 97 10.61 -6.40 15.32
N HIS A 98 9.71 -5.50 14.87
CA HIS A 98 9.87 -4.82 13.60
C HIS A 98 11.07 -3.86 13.55
N ARG A 99 11.37 -3.17 14.66
CA ARG A 99 12.59 -2.35 14.76
C ARG A 99 13.84 -3.20 14.72
N SER A 100 13.89 -4.24 15.54
CA SER A 100 15.01 -5.19 15.58
C SER A 100 15.27 -5.82 14.22
N LEU A 101 14.22 -6.22 13.50
CA LEU A 101 14.34 -6.71 12.12
C LEU A 101 14.89 -5.64 11.16
N ALA A 102 14.39 -4.41 11.24
CA ALA A 102 14.88 -3.31 10.40
C ALA A 102 16.37 -3.01 10.67
N ASP A 103 16.76 -2.96 11.94
CA ASP A 103 18.14 -2.75 12.37
C ASP A 103 19.05 -3.90 11.91
N ALA A 104 18.56 -5.14 12.00
CA ALA A 104 19.28 -6.31 11.50
C ALA A 104 19.47 -6.24 9.98
N ILE A 105 18.46 -5.84 9.21
CA ILE A 105 18.57 -5.63 7.77
C ILE A 105 19.60 -4.53 7.47
N ASP A 106 19.53 -3.38 8.14
CA ASP A 106 20.44 -2.26 7.87
C ASP A 106 21.89 -2.60 8.25
N THR A 107 22.09 -3.29 9.37
CA THR A 107 23.42 -3.74 9.82
C THR A 107 24.02 -4.78 8.86
N THR A 108 23.19 -5.67 8.31
CA THR A 108 23.65 -6.74 7.44
C THR A 108 23.78 -6.32 5.97
N ARG A 109 23.12 -5.24 5.54
CA ARG A 109 23.07 -4.79 4.14
C ARG A 109 24.45 -4.67 3.47
N GLY A 110 25.46 -4.21 4.20
CA GLY A 110 26.82 -4.02 3.69
C GLY A 110 27.57 -5.32 3.44
N ARG A 111 27.10 -6.44 4.00
CA ARG A 111 27.66 -7.78 3.82
C ARG A 111 27.10 -8.49 2.59
N PHE A 112 25.95 -8.04 2.08
CA PHE A 112 25.36 -8.64 0.88
C PHE A 112 26.16 -8.26 -0.36
N LYS A 113 26.59 -9.27 -1.12
CA LYS A 113 27.18 -9.12 -2.44
C LYS A 113 26.14 -9.50 -3.48
N PHE A 114 25.87 -8.57 -4.38
CA PHE A 114 24.93 -8.75 -5.48
C PHE A 114 25.68 -8.72 -6.81
N SER A 115 25.28 -9.57 -7.75
CA SER A 115 25.78 -9.53 -9.12
C SER A 115 25.34 -8.24 -9.84
N SER A 116 25.92 -7.96 -11.01
CA SER A 116 25.49 -6.83 -11.87
C SER A 116 24.01 -6.89 -12.20
N ASP A 117 23.50 -8.10 -12.44
CA ASP A 117 22.14 -8.35 -12.91
C ASP A 117 21.12 -8.18 -11.78
N GLN A 118 21.55 -8.46 -10.55
CA GLN A 118 20.77 -8.21 -9.33
C GLN A 118 20.72 -6.72 -8.94
N LYS A 119 21.69 -5.92 -9.39
CA LYS A 119 21.71 -4.46 -9.14
C LYS A 119 20.96 -3.66 -10.22
N LYS A 120 20.76 -4.25 -11.41
CA LYS A 120 20.07 -3.63 -12.54
C LYS A 120 18.74 -4.33 -12.80
N HIS A 121 17.71 -3.97 -12.02
CA HIS A 121 16.37 -4.52 -12.21
C HIS A 121 15.32 -3.44 -12.53
N ARG A 122 14.21 -3.87 -13.15
CA ARG A 122 13.11 -2.98 -13.58
C ARG A 122 12.39 -2.24 -12.45
N ARG A 123 12.64 -2.60 -11.18
CA ARG A 123 11.94 -2.05 -10.00
C ARG A 123 12.76 -0.97 -9.27
N GLY A 124 13.95 -0.62 -9.76
CA GLY A 124 14.76 0.46 -9.22
C GLY A 124 16.24 0.13 -9.09
N VAL A 125 16.98 1.02 -8.43
CA VAL A 125 18.39 0.85 -8.05
C VAL A 125 18.50 0.20 -6.68
N PHE A 126 17.70 -0.84 -6.46
CA PHE A 126 17.82 -1.67 -5.28
C PHE A 126 18.62 -2.92 -5.65
N PRO A 127 19.44 -3.47 -4.76
CA PRO A 127 19.99 -4.79 -4.99
C PRO A 127 18.92 -5.84 -4.68
N ALA A 128 18.64 -6.75 -5.62
CA ALA A 128 17.64 -7.83 -5.47
C ALA A 128 18.09 -9.13 -6.15
#